data_AF-A0AAV5HKZ3-F1
#
_entry.id   AF-A0AAV5HKZ3-F1
#
_cell.length_a   1.000
_cell.length_b   1.000
_cell.length_c   1.000
_cell.angle_alpha   90.00
_cell.angle_beta   90.00
_cell.angle_gamma   90.00
#
_symmetry.space_group_name_H-M   'P 1'
#
loop_
_entity.id
_entity.type
_entity.pdbx_description
1 polymer ?
#
loop_
_entity_poly.entity_id
_entity_poly.type
_entity_poly.pdbx_seq_one_letter_code
_entity_poly.pdbx_strand_id
1 'polypeptide(L)'
;MSTPAAPAKSRLRGVVFDMDGTLTVCLIDFPGMHRAVLGEDEYERVKAENPSGIDILQHIENWSPEEQIKANKIIADFELQGLQRLQVMPGAAELCGFLDSKKIRRGLITRNIKEAVDLFHQQFGMEVTNKSIAEFLYAKSKGWRGL
;
A
#
# COMPACT_ATOMS: atom_id res chain seq x y z
N MET A 1 -45.07 13.39 26.75
CA MET A 1 -44.43 12.30 25.98
C MET A 1 -43.03 12.78 25.63
N SER A 2 -41.99 12.14 26.17
CA SER A 2 -40.59 12.55 25.96
C SER A 2 -40.02 11.82 24.74
N THR A 3 -39.58 12.58 23.74
CA THR A 3 -38.92 12.06 22.54
C THR A 3 -37.57 11.45 22.91
N PRO A 4 -37.19 10.25 22.43
CA PRO A 4 -35.88 9.69 22.70
C PRO A 4 -34.81 10.55 22.00
N ALA A 5 -33.78 10.97 22.73
CA ALA A 5 -32.63 11.65 22.17
C ALA A 5 -31.90 10.71 21.20
N ALA A 6 -31.64 11.18 19.98
CA ALA A 6 -30.85 10.42 19.00
C ALA A 6 -29.46 10.08 19.58
N PRO A 7 -28.92 8.88 19.30
CA PRO A 7 -27.63 8.48 19.83
C PRO A 7 -26.56 9.47 19.40
N ALA A 8 -25.76 9.96 20.36
CA ALA A 8 -24.67 10.87 20.11
C ALA A 8 -23.67 10.21 19.15
N LYS A 9 -23.46 10.81 17.97
CA LYS A 9 -22.49 10.31 16.98
C LYS A 9 -21.10 10.28 17.60
N SER A 10 -20.40 9.16 17.47
CA SER A 10 -19.02 9.03 17.93
C SER A 10 -18.11 10.00 17.17
N ARG A 11 -17.24 10.70 17.91
CA ARG A 11 -16.28 11.65 17.30
C ARG A 11 -15.11 10.88 16.69
N LEU A 12 -14.84 11.08 15.40
CA LEU A 12 -13.66 10.53 14.74
C LEU A 12 -12.37 11.01 15.45
N ARG A 13 -11.50 10.06 15.82
CA ARG A 13 -10.27 10.33 16.59
C ARG A 13 -8.98 10.13 15.79
N GLY A 14 -9.06 9.37 14.70
CA GLY A 14 -7.94 9.11 13.82
C GLY A 14 -8.35 8.37 12.55
N VAL A 15 -7.49 8.40 11.55
CA VAL A 15 -7.63 7.70 10.27
C VAL A 15 -6.33 6.95 10.01
N VAL A 16 -6.42 5.74 9.48
CA VAL A 16 -5.27 4.98 9.00
C VAL A 16 -5.42 4.81 7.50
N PHE A 17 -4.35 5.10 6.77
CA PHE A 17 -4.30 5.02 5.32
C PHE A 17 -3.43 3.83 4.89
N ASP A 18 -3.82 3.23 3.77
CA ASP A 18 -2.90 2.49 2.91
C ASP A 18 -2.11 3.49 2.02
N MET A 19 -1.05 3.03 1.36
CA MET A 19 -0.26 3.85 0.44
C MET A 19 -0.76 3.70 -1.00
N ASP A 20 -0.50 2.56 -1.64
CA ASP A 20 -0.72 2.35 -3.07
C ASP A 20 -2.22 2.28 -3.41
N GLY A 21 -2.65 3.13 -4.33
CA GLY A 21 -4.08 3.27 -4.69
C GLY A 21 -4.90 4.09 -3.69
N THR A 22 -4.28 4.61 -2.63
CA THR A 22 -4.94 5.46 -1.61
C THR A 22 -4.27 6.84 -1.50
N LEU A 23 -3.03 6.89 -1.03
CA LEU A 23 -2.25 8.14 -0.92
C LEU A 23 -1.31 8.34 -2.11
N THR A 24 -0.95 7.26 -2.81
CA THR A 24 -0.20 7.28 -4.06
C THR A 24 -1.00 6.64 -5.18
N VAL A 25 -0.74 7.07 -6.41
CA VAL A 25 -1.20 6.32 -7.58
C VAL A 25 -0.33 5.07 -7.69
N CYS A 26 -0.95 3.89 -7.76
CA CYS A 26 -0.22 2.64 -7.95
C CYS A 26 0.23 2.53 -9.41
N LEU A 27 1.53 2.72 -9.66
CA LEU A 27 2.11 2.78 -11.01
C LEU A 27 2.92 1.53 -11.38
N ILE A 28 2.78 0.46 -10.60
CA ILE A 28 3.35 -0.85 -10.94
C ILE A 28 2.50 -1.49 -12.05
N ASP A 29 3.14 -1.88 -13.15
CA ASP A 29 2.51 -2.68 -14.20
C ASP A 29 2.38 -4.14 -13.74
N PHE A 30 1.38 -4.43 -12.91
CA PHE A 30 1.11 -5.80 -12.43
C PHE A 30 0.87 -6.79 -13.58
N PRO A 31 0.09 -6.48 -14.64
CA PRO A 31 -0.05 -7.37 -15.79
C PRO A 31 1.30 -7.70 -16.44
N GLY A 32 2.15 -6.70 -16.69
CA GLY A 32 3.49 -6.91 -17.23
C GLY A 32 4.37 -7.74 -16.31
N MET A 33 4.34 -7.45 -15.01
CA MET A 33 5.09 -8.19 -13.99
C MET A 33 4.67 -9.65 -13.92
N HIS A 34 3.36 -9.94 -13.90
CA HIS A 34 2.84 -11.31 -13.84
C HIS A 34 3.24 -12.10 -15.09
N ARG A 35 3.13 -11.52 -16.28
CA ARG A 35 3.61 -12.16 -17.52
C ARG A 35 5.12 -12.42 -17.50
N ALA A 36 5.91 -11.48 -16.98
CA ALA A 36 7.35 -11.65 -16.90
C ALA A 36 7.77 -12.76 -15.91
N VAL A 37 7.02 -12.94 -14.81
CA VAL A 37 7.28 -13.98 -13.80
C VAL A 37 6.76 -15.34 -14.24
N LEU A 38 5.53 -15.41 -14.74
CA LEU A 38 4.80 -16.66 -15.02
C LEU A 38 5.00 -17.17 -16.46
N GLY A 39 5.24 -16.27 -17.40
CA GLY A 39 5.03 -16.53 -18.83
C GLY A 39 3.57 -16.32 -19.26
N GLU A 40 3.33 -16.21 -20.57
CA GLU A 40 2.00 -15.86 -21.12
C GLU A 40 0.94 -16.93 -20.82
N ASP A 41 1.27 -18.20 -21.10
CA ASP A 41 0.32 -19.31 -20.95
C ASP A 41 -0.09 -19.53 -19.49
N GLU A 42 0.88 -19.46 -18.58
CA GLU A 42 0.65 -19.59 -17.14
C GLU A 42 -0.13 -18.38 -16.61
N TYR A 43 0.22 -17.18 -17.03
CA TYR A 43 -0.48 -15.95 -16.64
C TYR A 43 -1.97 -16.02 -16.99
N GLU A 44 -2.33 -16.41 -18.22
CA GLU A 44 -3.73 -16.50 -18.63
C GLU A 44 -4.49 -17.57 -17.83
N ARG A 45 -3.84 -18.71 -17.54
CA ARG A 45 -4.45 -19.74 -16.67
C ARG A 45 -4.71 -19.21 -15.26
N VAL A 46 -3.69 -18.67 -14.60
CA VAL A 46 -3.78 -18.17 -13.22
C VAL A 46 -4.78 -17.02 -13.13
N LYS A 47 -4.83 -16.13 -14.14
CA LYS A 47 -5.80 -15.04 -14.20
C LYS A 47 -7.24 -15.53 -14.33
N ALA A 48 -7.49 -16.56 -15.14
CA ALA A 48 -8.81 -17.16 -15.29
C ALA A 48 -9.30 -17.81 -13.98
N GLU A 49 -8.38 -18.39 -13.21
CA GLU A 49 -8.66 -19.01 -11.91
C GLU A 49 -8.85 -17.97 -10.78
N ASN A 50 -8.31 -16.76 -10.93
CA ASN A 50 -8.28 -15.73 -9.89
C ASN A 50 -8.94 -14.42 -10.38
N PRO A 51 -10.28 -14.36 -10.48
CA PRO A 51 -11.00 -13.20 -11.02
C PRO A 51 -10.87 -11.94 -10.14
N SER A 52 -10.53 -12.09 -8.86
CA SER A 52 -10.27 -10.97 -7.93
C SER A 52 -8.85 -10.40 -8.03
N GLY A 53 -7.99 -10.98 -8.87
CA GLY A 53 -6.58 -10.62 -9.00
C GLY A 53 -5.63 -11.70 -8.52
N ILE A 54 -4.39 -11.65 -9.02
CA ILE A 54 -3.34 -12.62 -8.75
C ILE A 54 -2.46 -12.10 -7.59
N ASP A 55 -2.32 -12.87 -6.52
CA ASP A 55 -1.24 -12.66 -5.54
C ASP A 55 0.01 -13.40 -6.01
N ILE A 56 0.87 -12.69 -6.74
CA ILE A 56 2.07 -13.28 -7.33
C ILE A 56 3.05 -13.81 -6.27
N LEU A 57 3.10 -13.20 -5.08
CA LEU A 57 4.03 -13.62 -4.03
C LEU A 57 3.59 -14.95 -3.41
N GLN A 58 2.29 -15.09 -3.16
CA GLN A 58 1.73 -16.36 -2.71
C GLN A 58 1.89 -17.45 -3.78
N HIS A 59 1.76 -17.09 -5.05
CA HIS A 59 1.91 -18.05 -6.15
C HIS A 59 3.33 -18.63 -6.24
N ILE A 60 4.37 -17.79 -6.10
CA ILE A 60 5.77 -18.23 -6.20
C ILE A 60 6.33 -18.84 -4.91
N GLU A 61 5.61 -18.78 -3.78
CA GLU A 61 6.08 -19.23 -2.46
C GLU A 61 6.53 -20.71 -2.46
N ASN A 62 5.87 -21.54 -3.27
CA ASN A 62 6.13 -22.97 -3.36
C ASN A 62 7.05 -23.37 -4.53
N TRP A 63 7.59 -22.40 -5.28
CA TRP A 63 8.52 -22.68 -6.38
C TRP A 63 9.88 -23.14 -5.88
N SER A 64 10.73 -23.68 -6.76
CA SER A 64 12.10 -24.01 -6.37
C SER A 64 12.87 -22.75 -5.94
N PRO A 65 13.88 -22.85 -5.05
CA PRO A 65 14.64 -21.70 -4.61
C PRO A 65 15.26 -20.87 -5.75
N GLU A 66 15.69 -21.53 -6.83
CA GLU A 66 16.28 -20.85 -7.99
C GLU A 66 15.22 -20.03 -8.76
N GLU A 67 14.03 -20.60 -8.95
CA GLU A 67 12.90 -19.90 -9.59
C GLU A 67 12.40 -18.74 -8.74
N GLN A 68 12.35 -18.91 -7.41
CA GLN A 68 12.01 -17.82 -6.50
C GLN A 68 13.00 -16.67 -6.60
N ILE A 69 14.31 -16.93 -6.68
CA ILE A 69 15.32 -15.87 -6.84
C ILE A 69 15.09 -15.10 -8.14
N LYS A 70 14.83 -15.81 -9.24
CA LYS A 70 14.56 -15.19 -10.55
C LYS A 70 13.26 -14.36 -10.51
N ALA A 71 12.17 -14.92 -9.98
CA ALA A 71 10.88 -14.24 -9.87
C ALA A 71 10.97 -13.00 -8.98
N ASN A 72 11.60 -13.10 -7.80
CA ASN A 72 11.75 -11.97 -6.89
C ASN A 72 12.60 -10.85 -7.50
N LYS A 73 13.60 -11.18 -8.32
CA LYS A 73 14.38 -10.16 -9.05
C LYS A 73 13.50 -9.39 -10.05
N ILE A 74 12.70 -10.09 -10.84
CA ILE A 74 11.77 -9.47 -11.79
C ILE A 74 10.78 -8.58 -11.03
N ILE A 75 10.18 -9.09 -9.95
CA ILE A 75 9.24 -8.31 -9.11
C ILE A 75 9.91 -7.05 -8.58
N ALA A 76 11.12 -7.16 -8.03
CA ALA A 76 11.86 -6.01 -7.52
C ALA A 76 12.15 -4.96 -8.61
N ASP A 77 12.46 -5.39 -9.83
CA ASP A 77 12.69 -4.47 -10.96
C ASP A 77 11.41 -3.71 -11.35
N PHE A 78 10.24 -4.36 -11.32
CA PHE A 78 8.94 -3.70 -11.56
C PHE A 78 8.55 -2.77 -10.40
N GLU A 79 8.77 -3.19 -9.15
CA GLU A 79 8.54 -2.37 -7.95
C GLU A 79 9.42 -1.11 -7.98
N LEU A 80 10.70 -1.23 -8.34
CA LEU A 80 11.61 -0.09 -8.48
C LEU A 80 11.15 0.89 -9.56
N GLN A 81 10.70 0.40 -10.71
CA GLN A 81 10.15 1.24 -11.78
C GLN A 81 8.90 1.98 -11.34
N GLY A 82 7.99 1.31 -10.63
CA GLY A 82 6.81 1.94 -10.04
C GLY A 82 7.19 3.02 -9.04
N LEU A 83 8.18 2.74 -8.18
CA LEU A 83 8.69 3.67 -7.18
C LEU A 83 9.34 4.92 -7.78
N GLN A 84 10.12 4.77 -8.85
CA GLN A 84 10.73 5.91 -9.56
C GLN A 84 9.70 6.86 -10.18
N ARG A 85 8.50 6.35 -10.48
CA ARG A 85 7.40 7.11 -11.05
C ARG A 85 6.37 7.53 -10.01
N LEU A 86 6.66 7.35 -8.72
CA LEU A 86 5.71 7.60 -7.63
C LEU A 86 5.01 8.95 -7.84
N GLN A 87 3.68 8.92 -7.70
CA GLN A 87 2.82 10.07 -7.80
C GLN A 87 1.88 10.10 -6.62
N VAL A 88 1.74 11.26 -6.02
CA VAL A 88 0.76 11.51 -4.97
C VAL A 88 -0.64 11.47 -5.56
N MET A 89 -1.57 10.82 -4.85
CA MET A 89 -2.97 10.78 -5.25
C MET A 89 -3.57 12.20 -5.22
N PRO A 90 -4.26 12.65 -6.29
CA PRO A 90 -4.95 13.94 -6.28
C PRO A 90 -5.93 14.04 -5.11
N GLY A 91 -5.94 15.17 -4.40
CA GLY A 91 -6.79 15.36 -3.22
C GLY A 91 -6.19 14.84 -1.90
N ALA A 92 -5.09 14.07 -1.94
CA ALA A 92 -4.50 13.52 -0.72
C ALA A 92 -3.90 14.59 0.18
N ALA A 93 -3.26 15.62 -0.39
CA ALA A 93 -2.71 16.74 0.37
C ALA A 93 -3.83 17.57 1.04
N GLU A 94 -4.91 17.84 0.31
CA GLU A 94 -6.08 18.56 0.80
C GLU A 94 -6.80 17.80 1.91
N LEU A 95 -6.97 16.48 1.75
CA LEU A 95 -7.52 15.61 2.79
C LEU A 95 -6.65 15.61 4.04
N CYS A 96 -5.33 15.50 3.87
CA CYS A 96 -4.39 15.52 4.98
C CYS A 96 -4.42 16.86 5.72
N GLY A 97 -4.40 17.98 4.98
CA GLY A 97 -4.53 19.32 5.55
C GLY A 97 -5.87 19.53 6.28
N PHE A 98 -6.97 18.98 5.74
CA PHE A 98 -8.26 18.98 6.42
C PHE A 98 -8.21 18.22 7.75
N LEU A 99 -7.65 17.01 7.77
CA LEU A 99 -7.51 16.21 8.99
C LEU A 99 -6.64 16.90 10.04
N ASP A 100 -5.55 17.55 9.61
CA ASP A 100 -4.68 18.33 10.49
C ASP A 100 -5.41 19.54 11.08
N SER A 101 -6.19 20.28 10.28
CA SER A 101 -7.03 21.40 10.77
C SER A 101 -8.05 20.97 11.83
N LYS A 102 -8.48 19.70 11.80
CA LYS A 102 -9.42 19.10 12.75
C LYS A 102 -8.73 18.39 13.90
N LYS A 103 -7.40 18.39 13.96
CA LYS A 103 -6.58 17.67 14.96
C LYS A 103 -6.90 16.17 15.00
N ILE A 104 -7.19 15.58 13.85
CA ILE A 104 -7.45 14.15 13.70
C ILE A 104 -6.10 13.48 13.41
N ARG A 105 -5.75 12.45 14.20
CA ARG A 105 -4.48 11.73 14.05
C ARG A 105 -4.50 10.88 12.77
N ARG A 106 -3.34 10.72 12.14
CA ARG A 106 -3.19 9.91 10.94
C ARG A 106 -2.26 8.74 11.22
N GLY A 107 -2.40 7.67 10.46
CA GLY A 107 -1.47 6.54 10.49
C GLY A 107 -1.31 6.00 9.09
N LEU A 108 -0.16 5.38 8.84
CA LEU A 108 0.12 4.69 7.59
C LEU A 108 0.35 3.22 7.91
N ILE A 109 -0.42 2.34 7.25
CA ILE A 109 -0.19 0.90 7.25
C ILE A 109 0.00 0.48 5.80
N THR A 110 1.18 -0.02 5.47
CA THR A 110 1.49 -0.43 4.10
C THR A 110 2.38 -1.67 4.09
N ARG A 111 2.31 -2.41 2.96
CA ARG A 111 3.21 -3.51 2.59
C ARG A 111 4.50 -3.02 1.91
N ASN A 112 4.60 -1.72 1.59
CA ASN A 112 5.79 -1.18 0.94
C ASN A 112 7.01 -1.20 1.88
N ILE A 113 8.19 -1.32 1.29
CA ILE A 113 9.45 -1.19 2.02
C ILE A 113 9.66 0.25 2.48
N LYS A 114 10.52 0.43 3.49
CA LYS A 114 10.75 1.73 4.13
C LYS A 114 11.22 2.78 3.11
N GLU A 115 12.06 2.40 2.16
CA GLU A 115 12.60 3.26 1.12
C GLU A 115 11.49 3.89 0.27
N ALA A 116 10.43 3.12 -0.01
CA ALA A 116 9.28 3.63 -0.76
C ALA A 116 8.46 4.63 0.05
N VAL A 117 8.31 4.37 1.36
CA VAL A 117 7.63 5.29 2.30
C VAL A 117 8.43 6.59 2.47
N ASP A 118 9.76 6.50 2.56
CA ASP A 118 10.63 7.67 2.67
C ASP A 118 10.53 8.56 1.42
N LEU A 119 10.54 7.95 0.23
CA LEU A 119 10.33 8.68 -1.04
C LEU A 119 8.94 9.30 -1.13
N PHE A 120 7.90 8.59 -0.69
CA PHE A 120 6.56 9.14 -0.59
C PHE A 120 6.56 10.40 0.29
N HIS A 121 7.17 10.39 1.48
CA HIS A 121 7.23 11.57 2.33
C HIS A 121 7.97 12.75 1.70
N GLN A 122 9.09 12.48 1.01
CA GLN A 122 9.84 13.53 0.30
C GLN A 122 8.99 14.20 -0.79
N GLN A 123 8.24 13.41 -1.58
CA GLN A 123 7.40 13.94 -2.65
C GLN A 123 6.10 14.58 -2.16
N PHE A 124 5.52 14.05 -1.08
CA PHE A 124 4.28 14.54 -0.51
C PHE A 124 4.43 15.94 0.10
N GLY A 125 5.67 16.39 0.35
CA GLY A 125 5.96 17.79 0.66
C GLY A 125 5.38 18.28 1.99
N MET A 126 4.91 17.38 2.86
CA MET A 126 4.63 17.75 4.23
C MET A 126 5.97 17.80 4.97
N GLU A 127 6.44 19.01 5.28
CA GLU A 127 7.23 19.14 6.49
C GLU A 127 6.46 18.42 7.59
N VAL A 128 7.09 17.49 8.28
CA VAL A 128 6.54 16.78 9.44
C VAL A 128 6.46 17.77 10.60
N THR A 129 5.79 18.91 10.39
CA THR A 129 5.51 19.93 11.38
C THR A 129 4.37 19.40 12.21
N ASN A 130 4.76 18.68 13.26
CA ASN A 130 3.95 18.18 14.37
C ASN A 130 3.30 16.81 14.17
N LYS A 131 4.12 15.77 14.39
CA LYS A 131 3.79 14.54 15.18
C LYS A 131 2.33 14.06 15.10
N SER A 132 1.82 13.71 13.93
CA SER A 132 0.47 13.13 13.82
C SER A 132 0.38 11.83 13.02
N ILE A 133 1.42 11.44 12.28
CA ILE A 133 1.48 10.13 11.61
C ILE A 133 2.22 9.14 12.51
N ALA A 134 1.50 8.14 13.01
CA ALA A 134 2.12 6.93 13.52
C ALA A 134 2.23 5.94 12.35
N GLU A 135 3.45 5.61 11.96
CA GLU A 135 3.72 4.65 10.88
C GLU A 135 3.85 3.25 11.46
N PHE A 136 3.10 2.32 10.88
CA PHE A 136 3.26 0.90 11.14
C PHE A 136 3.62 0.23 9.82
N LEU A 137 4.91 0.01 9.61
CA LEU A 137 5.42 -0.72 8.45
C LEU A 137 5.11 -2.21 8.64
N TYR A 138 4.31 -2.79 7.74
CA TYR A 138 4.14 -4.24 7.67
C TYR A 138 5.09 -4.78 6.60
N ALA A 139 6.25 -5.27 7.02
CA ALA A 139 7.21 -5.89 6.11
C ALA A 139 6.57 -7.13 5.44
N LYS A 140 6.66 -7.22 4.11
CA LYS A 140 6.40 -8.47 3.38
C LYS A 140 7.22 -9.58 4.04
N SER A 141 6.51 -10.57 4.57
CA SER A 141 6.98 -11.86 5.08
C SER A 141 8.07 -11.89 6.17
N LYS A 142 7.86 -11.30 7.36
CA LYS A 142 8.25 -11.97 8.63
C LYS A 142 7.30 -11.61 9.77
N GLY A 143 6.79 -12.67 10.42
CA GLY A 143 5.78 -12.62 11.47
C GLY A 143 6.03 -11.53 12.51
N TRP A 144 5.04 -10.66 12.63
CA TRP A 144 4.82 -9.75 13.75
C TRP A 144 5.00 -10.51 15.08
N ARG A 145 6.03 -10.16 15.85
CA ARG A 145 6.06 -10.36 17.31
C ARG A 145 5.86 -8.99 17.92
N GLY A 146 4.62 -8.71 18.31
CA GLY A 146 4.26 -7.46 18.95
C GLY A 146 4.76 -7.41 20.38
N LEU A 147 5.19 -6.21 20.77
CA LEU A 147 5.43 -5.67 22.12
C LEU A 147 6.42 -6.45 23.01
#